data_AF-A0A4W2EPI9-F1
#
_entry.id   AF-A0A4W2EPI9-F1
#
_cell.length_a   1.000
_cell.length_b   1.000
_cell.length_c   1.000
_cell.angle_alpha   90.00
_cell.angle_beta   90.00
_cell.angle_gamma   90.00
#
_symmetry.space_group_name_H-M   'P 1'
#
loop_
_entity.id
_entity.type
_entity.pdbx_description
1 polymer ?
#
loop_
_entity_poly.entity_id
_entity_poly.type
_entity_poly.pdbx_seq_one_letter_code
_entity_poly.pdbx_strand_id
1 'polypeptide(L)'
;SNSMPHLSFIRSYQNASCRLSLWQLSTSTNLKDILADVIPKEQTRVKAFRQQHGKTVVGQITGHDGIRFRGYSIPECQKLLPKAKGGEEPLPEGLFWLLVTGQIPTEEQVSWLSQEWAKRAALPSHVVTMLDNFPTNLHPMSQLSAAVTALNSESNFARAYSEGIN
;
A
#
# COMPACT_ATOMS: atom_id res chain seq x y z
N SER A 1 -31.20 -67.74 3.90
CA SER A 1 -30.22 -66.89 3.19
C SER A 1 -30.94 -65.64 2.72
N ASN A 2 -30.61 -64.52 3.37
CA ASN A 2 -30.90 -63.10 3.12
C ASN A 2 -32.22 -62.62 2.48
N SER A 3 -32.83 -61.71 3.23
CA SER A 3 -34.06 -60.94 3.09
C SER A 3 -34.11 -59.91 1.94
N MET A 4 -35.30 -59.71 1.39
CA MET A 4 -35.78 -58.50 0.69
C MET A 4 -36.48 -57.53 1.68
N PRO A 5 -37.13 -56.41 1.28
CA PRO A 5 -36.64 -55.14 0.71
C PRO A 5 -37.14 -53.90 1.52
N HIS A 6 -36.68 -52.66 1.27
CA HIS A 6 -37.47 -51.45 1.63
C HIS A 6 -37.19 -50.23 0.75
N LEU A 7 -38.28 -49.55 0.39
CA LEU A 7 -38.42 -48.36 -0.44
C LEU A 7 -37.97 -47.04 0.22
N SER A 8 -37.50 -46.13 -0.63
CA SER A 8 -37.57 -44.65 -0.64
C SER A 8 -38.00 -43.84 0.59
N PHE A 9 -37.19 -42.83 0.97
CA PHE A 9 -37.71 -41.52 1.44
C PHE A 9 -36.69 -40.34 1.30
N ILE A 10 -37.06 -39.41 0.42
CA ILE A 10 -36.90 -37.94 0.36
C ILE A 10 -36.04 -37.20 1.43
N ARG A 11 -35.07 -36.38 0.96
CA ARG A 11 -34.85 -34.93 1.28
C ARG A 11 -33.53 -34.44 0.65
N SER A 12 -33.55 -33.62 -0.41
CA SER A 12 -33.67 -32.16 -0.44
C SER A 12 -32.37 -31.38 -0.16
N TYR A 13 -31.92 -30.64 -1.18
CA TYR A 13 -31.43 -29.26 -1.12
C TYR A 13 -30.18 -28.89 -0.29
N GLN A 14 -29.11 -28.52 -0.99
CA GLN A 14 -28.29 -27.29 -0.84
C GLN A 14 -27.29 -27.29 -2.01
N ASN A 15 -27.51 -26.59 -3.12
CA ASN A 15 -27.44 -25.14 -3.34
C ASN A 15 -26.26 -24.43 -2.62
N ALA A 16 -25.28 -24.07 -3.45
CA ALA A 16 -24.49 -22.83 -3.47
C ALA A 16 -23.57 -22.46 -2.28
N SER A 17 -22.46 -21.82 -2.65
CA SER A 17 -21.45 -21.13 -1.81
C SER A 17 -20.32 -22.05 -1.34
N CYS A 18 -19.03 -21.77 -1.51
CA CYS A 18 -18.32 -20.51 -1.70
C CYS A 18 -17.13 -20.74 -2.63
N ARG A 19 -17.04 -20.00 -3.74
CA ARG A 19 -15.75 -19.59 -4.29
C ARG A 19 -15.16 -18.57 -3.31
N LEU A 20 -14.52 -19.06 -2.25
CA LEU A 20 -13.61 -18.22 -1.47
C LEU A 20 -12.46 -17.86 -2.40
N SER A 21 -12.43 -16.60 -2.86
CA SER A 21 -11.17 -15.95 -3.18
C SER A 21 -10.32 -16.05 -1.92
N LEU A 22 -9.39 -17.01 -1.90
CA LEU A 22 -8.24 -16.93 -1.02
C LEU A 22 -7.56 -15.61 -1.35
N TRP A 23 -7.83 -14.59 -0.54
CA TRP A 23 -6.91 -13.50 -0.37
C TRP A 23 -5.59 -14.17 0.01
N GLN A 24 -4.62 -14.16 -0.90
CA GLN A 24 -3.26 -14.54 -0.56
C GLN A 24 -2.83 -13.53 0.51
N LEU A 25 -2.95 -13.88 1.78
CA LEU A 25 -2.20 -13.21 2.83
C LEU A 25 -0.75 -13.40 2.44
N SER A 26 -0.12 -12.33 1.97
CA SER A 26 1.32 -12.38 1.80
C SER A 26 1.91 -12.55 3.19
N THR A 27 2.55 -13.70 3.42
CA THR A 27 3.07 -14.11 4.73
C THR A 27 4.37 -13.39 5.09
N SER A 28 4.93 -12.60 4.17
CA SER A 28 6.15 -11.84 4.41
C SER A 28 5.84 -10.51 5.11
N THR A 29 6.66 -10.16 6.09
CA THR A 29 6.65 -8.84 6.73
C THR A 29 7.36 -7.77 5.90
N ASN A 30 8.10 -8.16 4.87
CA ASN A 30 8.87 -7.25 4.03
C ASN A 30 8.02 -6.61 2.93
N LEU A 31 7.90 -5.28 2.97
CA LEU A 31 7.11 -4.50 2.01
C LEU A 31 7.60 -4.64 0.56
N LYS A 32 8.91 -4.78 0.34
CA LYS A 32 9.47 -4.88 -1.02
C LYS A 32 9.06 -6.17 -1.71
N ASP A 33 9.04 -7.27 -0.97
CA ASP A 33 8.71 -8.59 -1.51
C ASP A 33 7.21 -8.64 -1.89
N ILE A 34 6.34 -8.08 -1.05
CA ILE A 34 4.91 -7.93 -1.36
C ILE A 34 4.71 -7.08 -2.61
N LEU A 35 5.44 -5.97 -2.72
CA LEU A 35 5.32 -5.08 -3.86
C LEU A 35 5.80 -5.76 -5.16
N ALA A 36 6.86 -6.57 -5.09
CA ALA A 36 7.36 -7.35 -6.22
C ALA A 36 6.31 -8.33 -6.76
N ASP A 37 5.45 -8.89 -5.90
CA ASP A 37 4.35 -9.77 -6.32
C ASP A 37 3.15 -9.02 -6.92
N VAL A 38 2.88 -7.80 -6.44
CA VAL A 38 1.73 -6.99 -6.88
C VAL A 38 1.99 -6.30 -8.22
N ILE A 39 3.22 -5.83 -8.46
CA ILE A 39 3.58 -5.07 -9.68
C ILE A 39 3.23 -5.83 -10.98
N PRO A 40 3.61 -7.11 -11.18
CA PRO A 40 3.34 -7.81 -12.44
C PRO A 40 1.85 -8.02 -12.70
N LYS A 41 1.06 -8.24 -11.64
CA LYS A 41 -0.40 -8.42 -11.71
C LYS A 41 -1.05 -7.15 -12.23
N GLU A 42 -0.67 -5.99 -11.67
CA GLU A 42 -1.18 -4.69 -12.08
C GLU A 42 -0.72 -4.31 -13.50
N GLN A 43 0.54 -4.58 -13.86
CA GLN A 43 1.03 -4.35 -15.23
C GLN A 43 0.22 -5.14 -16.27
N THR A 44 -0.08 -6.41 -15.98
CA THR A 44 -0.90 -7.27 -16.85
C THR A 44 -2.33 -6.75 -16.97
N ARG A 45 -2.93 -6.36 -15.83
CA ARG A 45 -4.28 -5.78 -15.79
C ARG A 45 -4.38 -4.49 -16.61
N VAL A 46 -3.42 -3.58 -16.44
CA VAL A 46 -3.38 -2.31 -17.19
C VAL A 46 -3.14 -2.56 -18.68
N LYS A 47 -2.27 -3.51 -19.03
CA LYS A 47 -2.03 -3.89 -20.43
C LYS A 47 -3.31 -4.43 -21.09
N ALA A 48 -4.02 -5.33 -20.42
CA ALA A 48 -5.30 -5.86 -20.89
C ALA A 48 -6.37 -4.76 -21.00
N PHE A 49 -6.47 -3.89 -20.00
CA PHE A 49 -7.42 -2.77 -20.00
C PHE A 49 -7.15 -1.78 -21.14
N ARG A 50 -5.88 -1.39 -21.35
CA ARG A 50 -5.49 -0.50 -22.47
C ARG A 50 -5.75 -1.13 -23.84
N GLN A 51 -5.61 -2.45 -23.98
CA GLN A 51 -5.98 -3.14 -25.21
C GLN A 51 -7.48 -3.07 -25.51
N GLN A 52 -8.31 -3.15 -24.47
CA GLN A 52 -9.77 -3.18 -24.60
C GLN A 52 -10.41 -1.78 -24.70
N HIS A 53 -9.88 -0.81 -23.95
CA HIS A 53 -10.51 0.51 -23.77
C HIS A 53 -9.59 1.70 -24.09
N GLY A 54 -8.42 1.47 -24.70
CA GLY A 54 -7.41 2.51 -24.92
C GLY A 54 -7.83 3.67 -25.83
N LYS A 55 -8.94 3.57 -26.56
CA LYS A 55 -9.48 4.63 -27.43
C LYS A 55 -10.78 5.25 -26.90
N THR A 56 -11.27 4.83 -25.74
CA THR A 56 -12.56 5.30 -25.21
C THR A 56 -12.39 6.63 -24.46
N VAL A 57 -13.16 7.64 -24.84
CA VAL A 57 -13.15 8.96 -24.16
C VAL A 57 -13.93 8.85 -22.84
N VAL A 58 -13.27 9.16 -21.73
CA VAL A 58 -13.78 8.97 -20.36
C VAL A 58 -14.40 10.28 -19.81
N GLY A 59 -15.48 10.75 -20.45
CA GLY A 59 -16.41 11.76 -19.89
C GLY A 59 -15.89 13.19 -19.64
N GLN A 60 -16.83 14.08 -19.27
CA GLN A 60 -16.55 15.44 -18.77
C GLN A 60 -16.54 15.43 -17.23
N ILE A 61 -15.62 16.20 -16.64
CA ILE A 61 -15.31 16.16 -15.21
C ILE A 61 -16.41 16.87 -14.42
N THR A 62 -17.26 16.10 -13.77
CA THR A 62 -18.09 16.56 -12.65
C THR A 62 -18.10 15.47 -11.59
N GLY A 63 -17.45 15.71 -10.46
CA GLY A 63 -17.41 14.77 -9.35
C GLY A 63 -17.14 15.49 -8.03
N HIS A 64 -18.16 15.53 -7.18
CA HIS A 64 -18.10 16.01 -5.79
C HIS A 64 -17.98 14.85 -4.81
N ASP A 65 -17.05 13.92 -5.09
CA ASP A 65 -16.75 12.82 -4.19
C ASP A 65 -15.43 13.08 -3.46
N GLY A 66 -15.43 12.91 -2.14
CA GLY A 66 -14.24 13.07 -1.30
C GLY A 66 -13.13 12.08 -1.62
N ILE A 67 -11.94 12.32 -1.04
CA ILE A 67 -10.75 11.49 -1.28
C ILE A 67 -10.99 10.07 -0.75
N ARG A 68 -10.66 9.08 -1.59
CA ARG A 68 -10.62 7.65 -1.22
C ARG A 68 -9.19 7.12 -1.35
N PHE A 69 -8.68 6.47 -0.32
CA PHE A 69 -7.38 5.82 -0.33
C PHE A 69 -7.54 4.37 -0.80
N ARG A 70 -7.16 4.09 -2.05
CA ARG A 70 -7.30 2.75 -2.67
C ARG A 70 -8.72 2.16 -2.59
N GLY A 71 -9.73 3.03 -2.64
CA GLY A 71 -11.15 2.65 -2.56
C GLY A 71 -11.77 2.84 -1.17
N TYR A 72 -10.96 2.95 -0.12
CA TYR A 72 -11.40 3.16 1.26
C TYR A 72 -11.63 4.64 1.56
N SER A 73 -12.72 4.96 2.24
CA SER A 73 -12.99 6.29 2.77
C SER A 73 -12.21 6.54 4.06
N ILE A 74 -12.11 7.81 4.48
CA ILE A 74 -11.42 8.20 5.72
C ILE A 74 -11.99 7.47 6.96
N PRO A 75 -13.32 7.38 7.16
CA PRO A 75 -13.88 6.66 8.31
C PRO A 75 -13.60 5.15 8.30
N GLU A 76 -13.48 4.54 7.12
CA GLU A 76 -13.10 3.12 7.00
C GLU A 76 -11.63 2.92 7.35
N CYS A 77 -10.75 3.83 6.91
CA CYS A 77 -9.33 3.80 7.27
C CYS A 77 -9.14 3.92 8.79
N GLN A 78 -9.88 4.80 9.47
CA GLN A 78 -9.80 4.96 10.93
C GLN A 78 -10.25 3.71 11.72
N LYS A 79 -11.12 2.89 11.14
CA LYS A 79 -11.61 1.64 11.75
C LYS A 79 -10.69 0.45 11.48
N LEU A 80 -10.13 0.38 10.27
CA LEU A 80 -9.41 -0.80 9.78
C LEU A 80 -7.90 -0.71 9.96
N LEU A 81 -7.33 0.50 10.02
CA LEU A 81 -5.89 0.66 10.19
C LEU A 81 -5.46 0.40 11.65
N PRO A 82 -4.31 -0.27 11.85
CA PRO A 82 -3.72 -0.43 13.16
C PRO A 82 -3.47 0.91 13.87
N LYS A 83 -3.68 0.92 15.18
CA LYS A 83 -3.52 2.09 16.05
C LYS A 83 -2.33 1.89 16.99
N ALA A 84 -1.76 3.00 17.46
CA ALA A 84 -0.72 2.95 18.49
C ALA A 84 -1.27 2.34 19.80
N LYS A 85 -0.40 1.73 20.61
CA LYS A 85 -0.79 1.21 21.93
C LYS A 85 -1.27 2.37 22.82
N GLY A 86 -2.56 2.39 23.11
CA GLY A 86 -3.20 3.47 23.89
C GLY A 86 -3.58 4.71 23.08
N GLY A 87 -3.47 4.68 21.75
CA GLY A 87 -3.89 5.76 20.86
C GLY A 87 -5.19 5.43 20.12
N GLU A 88 -5.99 6.45 19.83
CA GLU A 88 -7.23 6.29 19.06
C GLU A 88 -7.06 6.58 17.56
N GLU A 89 -5.93 7.18 17.16
CA GLU A 89 -5.62 7.57 15.79
C GLU A 89 -4.87 6.48 15.02
N PRO A 90 -5.15 6.33 13.70
CA PRO A 90 -4.48 5.37 12.85
C PRO A 90 -3.02 5.77 12.58
N LEU A 91 -2.12 4.79 12.54
CA LEU A 91 -0.70 5.03 12.30
C LEU A 91 -0.42 5.43 10.83
N PRO A 92 0.40 6.47 10.59
CA PRO A 92 0.77 6.89 9.24
C PRO A 92 1.52 5.80 8.46
N GLU A 93 2.25 4.93 9.15
CA GLU A 93 2.87 3.72 8.60
C GLU A 93 1.84 2.79 7.96
N GLY A 94 0.71 2.58 8.64
CA GLY A 94 -0.36 1.73 8.16
C GLY A 94 -1.02 2.30 6.90
N LEU A 95 -1.19 3.63 6.87
CA LEU A 95 -1.69 4.33 5.68
C LEU A 95 -0.70 4.21 4.51
N PHE A 96 0.59 4.40 4.75
CA PHE A 96 1.61 4.24 3.71
C PHE A 96 1.58 2.83 3.11
N TRP A 97 1.46 1.81 3.95
CA TRP A 97 1.32 0.42 3.51
C TRP A 97 0.08 0.21 2.62
N LEU A 98 -1.07 0.75 3.03
CA LEU A 98 -2.30 0.69 2.24
C LEU A 98 -2.12 1.35 0.88
N LEU A 99 -1.47 2.52 0.81
CA LEU A 99 -1.24 3.23 -0.44
C LEU A 99 -0.32 2.47 -1.39
N VAL A 100 0.71 1.81 -0.87
CA VAL A 100 1.69 1.06 -1.66
C VAL A 100 1.14 -0.28 -2.13
N THR A 101 0.50 -1.04 -1.24
CA THR A 101 0.09 -2.43 -1.51
C THR A 101 -1.39 -2.57 -1.92
N GLY A 102 -2.23 -1.60 -1.56
CA GLY A 102 -3.69 -1.72 -1.67
C GLY A 102 -4.32 -2.67 -0.64
N GLN A 103 -3.56 -3.15 0.34
CA GLN A 103 -4.00 -4.08 1.38
C GLN A 103 -3.92 -3.45 2.77
N ILE A 104 -4.78 -3.87 3.68
CA ILE A 104 -4.76 -3.43 5.07
C ILE A 104 -3.63 -4.17 5.80
N PRO A 105 -2.66 -3.47 6.42
CA PRO A 105 -1.55 -4.11 7.10
C PRO A 105 -1.95 -4.73 8.44
N THR A 106 -1.18 -5.74 8.87
CA THR A 106 -1.24 -6.27 10.24
C THR A 106 -0.40 -5.42 11.21
N GLU A 107 -0.62 -5.56 12.52
CA GLU A 107 0.17 -4.86 13.54
C GLU A 107 1.68 -5.15 13.45
N GLU A 108 2.05 -6.39 13.10
CA GLU A 108 3.44 -6.81 12.93
C GLU A 108 4.09 -6.11 11.72
N GLN A 109 3.36 -5.97 10.61
CA GLN A 109 3.82 -5.26 9.42
C GLN A 109 4.02 -3.78 9.69
N VAL A 110 3.12 -3.16 10.47
CA VAL A 110 3.27 -1.77 10.90
C VAL A 110 4.48 -1.60 11.82
N SER A 111 4.65 -2.48 12.81
CA SER A 111 5.82 -2.45 13.71
C SER A 111 7.14 -2.62 12.95
N TRP A 112 7.17 -3.52 11.97
CA TRP A 112 8.32 -3.68 11.08
C TRP A 112 8.62 -2.39 10.29
N LEU A 113 7.59 -1.75 9.73
CA LEU A 113 7.74 -0.51 8.97
C LEU A 113 8.23 0.65 9.85
N SER A 114 7.70 0.80 11.07
CA SER A 114 8.17 1.80 12.03
C SER A 114 9.66 1.60 12.39
N GLN A 115 10.10 0.35 12.60
CA GLN A 115 11.51 0.05 12.83
C GLN A 115 12.38 0.37 11.63
N GLU A 116 11.88 0.11 10.42
CA GLU A 116 12.60 0.37 9.18
C GLU A 116 12.76 1.88 8.93
N TRP A 117 11.75 2.69 9.25
CA TRP A 117 11.84 4.15 9.22
C TRP A 117 12.85 4.67 10.25
N ALA A 118 12.81 4.15 11.48
CA ALA A 118 13.75 4.54 12.53
C ALA A 118 15.21 4.24 12.13
N LYS A 119 15.47 3.08 11.52
CA LYS A 119 16.82 2.71 11.01
C LYS A 119 17.30 3.63 9.89
N ARG A 120 16.39 4.18 9.09
CA ARG A 120 16.69 5.00 7.91
C ARG A 120 16.62 6.51 8.17
N ALA A 121 16.37 6.93 9.41
CA ALA A 121 16.22 8.33 9.79
C ALA A 121 17.55 9.10 9.92
N ALA A 122 18.69 8.49 9.61
CA ALA A 122 20.00 9.13 9.67
C ALA A 122 20.12 10.24 8.62
N LEU A 123 20.60 11.42 9.02
CA LEU A 123 20.86 12.56 8.15
C LEU A 123 22.37 12.74 7.93
N PRO A 124 22.83 12.98 6.68
CA PRO A 124 24.21 13.31 6.40
C PRO A 124 24.63 14.62 7.09
N SER A 125 25.88 14.70 7.54
CA SER A 125 26.42 15.87 8.25
C SER A 125 26.26 17.18 7.45
N HIS A 126 26.47 17.15 6.14
CA HIS A 126 26.34 18.33 5.29
C HIS A 126 24.91 18.92 5.27
N VAL A 127 23.88 18.08 5.39
CA VAL A 127 22.47 18.53 5.43
C VAL A 127 22.15 19.18 6.77
N VAL A 128 22.63 18.60 7.87
CA VAL A 128 22.48 19.17 9.22
C VAL A 128 23.15 20.54 9.29
N THR A 129 24.40 20.64 8.82
CA THR A 129 25.12 21.93 8.75
C THR A 129 24.40 22.95 7.86
N MET A 130 23.82 22.53 6.73
CA MET A 130 23.05 23.44 5.88
C MET A 130 21.81 23.99 6.60
N LEU A 131 21.07 23.13 7.32
CA LEU A 131 19.89 23.52 8.09
C LEU A 131 20.23 24.50 9.22
N ASP A 132 21.30 24.22 9.98
CA ASP A 132 21.74 25.07 11.10
C ASP A 132 22.21 26.45 10.64
N ASN A 133 22.67 26.57 9.39
CA ASN A 133 23.15 27.83 8.81
C ASN A 133 22.05 28.61 8.07
N PHE A 134 20.81 28.12 7.98
CA PHE A 134 19.75 28.90 7.35
C PHE A 134 19.41 30.16 8.18
N PRO A 135 19.19 31.31 7.52
CA PRO A 135 18.80 32.51 8.24
C PRO A 135 17.36 32.36 8.75
N THR A 136 17.07 32.93 9.93
CA THR A 136 15.76 32.80 10.59
C THR A 136 14.61 33.46 9.84
N ASN A 137 14.91 34.32 8.86
CA ASN A 137 13.93 34.94 7.98
C ASN A 137 13.51 34.03 6.80
N LEU A 138 14.20 32.91 6.57
CA LEU A 138 13.87 32.00 5.48
C LEU A 138 12.62 31.19 5.85
N HIS A 139 11.61 31.23 4.98
CA HIS A 139 10.36 30.52 5.21
C HIS A 139 10.60 29.00 5.38
N PRO A 140 9.93 28.32 6.33
CA PRO A 140 10.19 26.92 6.66
C PRO A 140 9.98 25.97 5.47
N MET A 141 9.04 26.27 4.56
CA MET A 141 8.86 25.48 3.33
C MET A 141 10.05 25.57 2.37
N SER A 142 10.73 26.72 2.33
CA SER A 142 11.95 26.89 1.52
C SER A 142 13.11 26.11 2.13
N GLN A 143 13.24 26.12 3.47
CA GLN A 143 14.23 25.31 4.18
C GLN A 143 14.01 23.81 3.93
N LEU A 144 12.75 23.35 4.03
CA LEU A 144 12.38 21.96 3.76
C LEU A 144 12.71 21.56 2.32
N SER A 145 12.31 22.37 1.33
CA SER A 145 12.56 22.08 -0.08
C SER A 145 14.06 22.02 -0.40
N ALA A 146 14.85 22.95 0.14
CA ALA A 146 16.30 22.95 -0.04
C ALA A 146 16.96 21.73 0.63
N ALA A 147 16.56 21.39 1.86
CA ALA A 147 17.08 20.22 2.58
C ALA A 147 16.75 18.90 1.86
N VAL A 148 15.51 18.73 1.38
CA VAL A 148 15.10 17.56 0.58
C VAL A 148 15.90 17.46 -0.71
N THR A 149 16.20 18.61 -1.34
CA THR A 149 17.05 18.65 -2.54
C THR A 149 18.49 18.23 -2.22
N ALA A 150 19.05 18.66 -1.10
CA ALA A 150 20.41 18.28 -0.67
C ALA A 150 20.52 16.78 -0.34
N LEU A 151 19.47 16.17 0.22
CA LEU A 151 19.40 14.74 0.51
C LEU A 151 19.47 13.86 -0.76
N ASN A 152 19.27 14.42 -1.95
CA ASN A 152 19.46 13.70 -3.21
C ASN A 152 20.91 13.23 -3.44
N SER A 153 21.89 13.81 -2.74
CA SER A 153 23.27 13.32 -2.74
C SER A 153 23.40 11.84 -2.33
N GLU A 154 22.52 11.36 -1.45
CA GLU A 154 22.45 9.96 -0.99
C GLU A 154 21.51 9.08 -1.85
N SER A 155 21.07 9.59 -3.01
CA SER A 155 20.11 8.88 -3.86
C SER A 155 20.74 7.65 -4.52
N ASN A 156 20.44 6.49 -3.94
CA ASN A 156 20.83 5.20 -4.51
C ASN A 156 20.24 4.96 -5.90
N PHE A 157 19.04 5.47 -6.18
CA PHE A 157 18.40 5.33 -7.49
C PHE A 157 19.12 6.17 -8.55
N ALA A 158 19.53 7.40 -8.24
CA ALA A 158 20.27 8.24 -9.19
C ALA A 158 21.60 7.58 -9.59
N ARG A 159 22.32 7.03 -8.60
CA ARG A 159 23.54 6.25 -8.83
C ARG A 159 23.27 4.99 -9.66
N ALA A 160 22.31 4.16 -9.25
CA ALA A 160 21.90 2.96 -9.96
C ALA A 160 21.50 3.24 -11.43
N TYR A 161 20.71 4.29 -11.67
CA TYR A 161 20.30 4.65 -13.02
C TYR A 161 21.50 5.05 -13.88
N SER A 162 22.46 5.80 -13.32
CA SER A 162 23.71 6.13 -14.04
C SER A 162 24.59 4.92 -14.34
N GLU A 163 24.48 3.86 -13.54
CA GLU A 163 25.16 2.56 -13.74
C GLU A 163 24.43 1.64 -14.74
N GLY A 164 23.21 1.97 -15.17
CA GLY A 164 22.49 1.27 -16.23
C GLY A 164 21.55 0.14 -15.76
N ILE A 165 20.75 0.37 -14.72
CA ILE A 165 19.71 -0.58 -14.28
C ILE A 165 18.43 -0.44 -15.13
N ASN A 166 17.77 -1.58 -15.40
CA ASN A 166 16.56 -1.72 -16.24
C ASN A 166 15.35 -2.18 -15.43
#